data_AF-A0A2E5JHI2-F1
#
_entry.id   AF-A0A2E5JHI2-F1
#
_cell.length_a   1.000
_cell.length_b   1.000
_cell.length_c   1.000
_cell.angle_alpha   90.00
_cell.angle_beta   90.00
_cell.angle_gamma   90.00
#
_symmetry.space_group_name_H-M   'P 1'
#
loop_
_entity.id
_entity.type
_entity.pdbx_description
1 polymer ?
#
loop_
_entity_poly.entity_id
_entity_poly.type
_entity_poly.pdbx_seq_one_letter_code
_entity_poly.pdbx_strand_id
1 'polypeptide(L)'
;MKKLMFGLVLAILALFNFAQAKMIEKPELNFSINYNDLAKGEIHYSFSLMNASDLPLEIANLDTVGITQIGGSKILYNKVAYIIKKPVQFFNYQQITNLNEIKRLMPHAKVSKISERSFKVSTKGLFGFSYIMDMEYDSEIVSTANDAAVIEAIDRARRLDGTLGQADSTIYRHIHDFSKYSNAGISLTRHYDLNGEATLVVTTNISSVKAMFAIESIIKPSFTKETETMVDLTRK
;
A
#
# COMPACT_ATOMS: atom_id res chain seq x y z
N MET A 1 -9.02 45.41 -24.35
CA MET A 1 -8.14 44.82 -23.31
C MET A 1 -8.88 44.04 -22.20
N LYS A 2 -10.05 44.45 -21.71
CA LYS A 2 -10.76 43.73 -20.62
C LYS A 2 -11.26 42.31 -20.94
N LYS A 3 -11.59 42.00 -22.20
CA LYS A 3 -12.07 40.65 -22.61
C LYS A 3 -10.95 39.59 -22.68
N LEU A 4 -9.70 39.99 -22.91
CA LEU A 4 -8.56 39.07 -22.97
C LEU A 4 -8.14 38.56 -21.58
N MET A 5 -8.23 39.41 -20.55
CA MET A 5 -7.95 39.00 -19.16
C MET A 5 -8.99 38.01 -18.62
N PHE A 6 -10.27 38.14 -19.01
CA PHE A 6 -11.33 37.25 -18.52
C PHE A 6 -11.21 35.83 -19.09
N GLY A 7 -10.80 35.69 -20.36
CA GLY A 7 -10.53 34.39 -20.97
C GLY A 7 -9.32 33.67 -20.38
N LEU A 8 -8.27 34.41 -20.01
CA LEU A 8 -7.09 33.84 -19.35
C LEU A 8 -7.40 33.37 -17.93
N VAL A 9 -8.23 34.10 -17.17
CA VAL A 9 -8.67 33.70 -15.83
C VAL A 9 -9.57 32.47 -15.86
N LEU A 10 -10.47 32.34 -16.86
CA LEU A 10 -11.26 31.11 -17.04
C LEU A 10 -10.39 29.91 -17.46
N ALA A 11 -9.39 30.11 -18.31
CA ALA A 11 -8.45 29.05 -18.71
C ALA A 11 -7.57 28.60 -17.53
N ILE A 12 -7.17 29.53 -16.65
CA ILE A 12 -6.43 29.20 -15.42
C ILE A 12 -7.32 28.47 -14.40
N LEU A 13 -8.59 28.86 -14.25
CA LEU A 13 -9.55 28.14 -13.39
C LEU A 13 -9.89 26.74 -13.94
N ALA A 14 -9.92 26.55 -15.26
CA ALA A 14 -10.08 25.23 -15.86
C ALA A 14 -8.84 24.33 -15.69
N LEU A 15 -7.65 24.92 -15.53
CA LEU A 15 -6.40 24.20 -15.25
C LEU A 15 -6.22 23.81 -13.77
N PHE A 16 -7.08 24.29 -12.87
CA PHE A 16 -7.05 23.90 -11.44
C PHE A 16 -7.92 22.70 -11.08
N ASN A 17 -8.66 22.12 -12.03
CA ASN A 17 -9.13 20.74 -11.88
C ASN A 17 -7.96 19.77 -12.16
N PHE A 18 -6.87 19.91 -11.41
CA PHE A 18 -6.07 18.75 -11.10
C PHE A 18 -7.04 17.80 -10.41
N ALA A 19 -7.44 16.75 -11.12
CA ALA A 19 -8.27 15.69 -10.58
C ALA A 19 -7.55 15.12 -9.35
N GLN A 20 -7.86 15.69 -8.19
CA GLN A 20 -7.35 15.22 -6.92
C GLN A 20 -7.85 13.79 -6.81
N ALA A 21 -6.94 12.86 -6.54
CA ALA A 21 -7.27 11.45 -6.47
C ALA A 21 -8.41 11.27 -5.46
N LYS A 22 -9.58 10.82 -5.92
CA LYS A 22 -10.75 10.71 -5.05
C LYS A 22 -10.69 9.37 -4.34
N MET A 23 -10.51 9.40 -3.02
CA MET A 23 -10.59 8.22 -2.16
C MET A 23 -12.05 7.76 -2.06
N ILE A 24 -12.32 6.52 -2.46
CA ILE A 24 -13.63 5.87 -2.38
C ILE A 24 -13.52 4.64 -1.49
N GLU A 25 -14.22 4.66 -0.36
CA GLU A 25 -14.30 3.52 0.53
C GLU A 25 -15.24 2.44 -0.06
N LYS A 26 -14.82 1.19 0.04
CA LYS A 26 -15.57 -0.01 -0.34
C LYS A 26 -15.95 -0.77 0.94
N PRO A 27 -17.20 -1.23 1.04
CA PRO A 27 -17.69 -1.89 2.26
C PRO A 27 -17.11 -3.30 2.46
N GLU A 28 -16.73 -3.97 1.39
CA GLU A 28 -16.17 -5.33 1.43
C GLU A 28 -14.65 -5.29 1.64
N LEU A 29 -14.14 -6.16 2.52
CA LEU A 29 -12.69 -6.28 2.78
C LEU A 29 -11.92 -6.57 1.48
N ASN A 30 -12.31 -7.64 0.78
CA ASN A 30 -11.70 -8.06 -0.47
C ASN A 30 -12.56 -7.66 -1.68
N PHE A 31 -12.92 -6.37 -1.78
CA PHE A 31 -13.79 -5.87 -2.85
C PHE A 31 -13.29 -6.21 -4.26
N SER A 32 -14.25 -6.39 -5.18
CA SER A 32 -14.01 -6.58 -6.61
C SER A 32 -13.53 -5.28 -7.28
N ILE A 33 -12.49 -5.38 -8.11
CA ILE A 33 -11.89 -4.21 -8.75
C ILE A 33 -12.70 -3.78 -9.98
N ASN A 34 -13.14 -2.53 -9.99
CA ASN A 34 -13.82 -1.91 -11.15
C ASN A 34 -12.86 -0.97 -11.90
N TYR A 35 -12.34 -1.45 -13.03
CA TYR A 35 -11.40 -0.70 -13.87
C TYR A 35 -11.93 0.63 -14.38
N ASN A 36 -13.21 0.71 -14.74
CA ASN A 36 -13.79 1.92 -15.33
C ASN A 36 -13.78 3.09 -14.34
N ASP A 37 -13.94 2.80 -13.05
CA ASP A 37 -13.93 3.81 -12.01
C ASP A 37 -12.49 4.21 -11.65
N LEU A 38 -11.58 3.25 -11.53
CA LEU A 38 -10.16 3.53 -11.30
C LEU A 38 -9.52 4.32 -12.45
N ALA A 39 -9.94 4.08 -13.69
CA ALA A 39 -9.46 4.80 -14.87
C ALA A 39 -9.84 6.30 -14.86
N LYS A 40 -10.87 6.68 -14.08
CA LYS A 40 -11.23 8.09 -13.84
C LYS A 40 -10.33 8.76 -12.79
N GLY A 41 -9.35 8.04 -12.25
CA GLY A 41 -8.41 8.53 -11.25
C GLY A 41 -8.83 8.30 -9.79
N GLU A 42 -9.89 7.51 -9.56
CA GLU A 42 -10.30 7.10 -8.22
C GLU A 42 -9.27 6.18 -7.56
N ILE A 43 -9.21 6.24 -6.23
CA ILE A 43 -8.48 5.28 -5.39
C ILE A 43 -9.53 4.55 -4.57
N HIS A 44 -9.68 3.25 -4.80
CA HIS A 44 -10.63 2.43 -4.04
C HIS A 44 -9.91 1.82 -2.85
N TYR A 45 -10.53 1.84 -1.68
CA TYR A 45 -9.94 1.21 -0.50
C TYR A 45 -11.00 0.56 0.39
N SER A 46 -10.60 -0.46 1.13
CA SER A 46 -11.33 -0.97 2.30
C SER A 46 -10.46 -0.79 3.53
N PHE A 47 -11.09 -0.53 4.67
CA PHE A 47 -10.44 -0.38 5.95
C PHE A 47 -11.23 -1.18 6.99
N SER A 48 -10.55 -1.97 7.81
CA SER A 48 -11.20 -2.65 8.91
C SER A 48 -10.28 -2.90 10.08
N LEU A 49 -10.87 -2.79 11.27
CA LEU A 49 -10.22 -3.07 12.54
C LEU A 49 -11.04 -4.11 13.30
N MET A 50 -10.53 -5.33 13.38
CA MET A 50 -11.31 -6.52 13.78
C MET A 50 -10.54 -7.41 14.74
N ASN A 51 -11.19 -8.45 15.29
CA ASN A 51 -10.45 -9.51 15.98
C ASN A 51 -9.82 -10.46 14.95
N ALA A 52 -8.79 -11.20 15.35
CA ALA A 52 -8.17 -12.20 14.47
C ALA A 52 -9.16 -13.28 14.00
N SER A 53 -10.15 -13.64 14.83
CA SER A 53 -11.21 -14.60 14.49
C SER A 53 -12.11 -14.16 13.33
N ASP A 54 -12.16 -12.85 13.06
CA ASP A 54 -13.07 -12.25 12.09
C ASP A 54 -12.38 -12.08 10.72
N LEU A 55 -11.08 -12.37 10.63
CA LEU A 55 -10.29 -12.25 9.42
C LEU A 55 -10.60 -13.43 8.47
N PRO A 56 -10.99 -13.17 7.20
CA PRO A 56 -11.24 -14.24 6.24
C PRO A 56 -10.03 -15.17 6.08
N LEU A 57 -10.27 -16.47 6.00
CA LEU A 57 -9.21 -17.50 5.99
C LEU A 57 -8.20 -17.29 4.85
N GLU A 58 -8.67 -16.91 3.67
CA GLU A 58 -7.83 -16.60 2.51
C GLU A 58 -6.84 -15.46 2.76
N ILE A 59 -7.21 -14.48 3.58
CA ILE A 59 -6.37 -13.36 4.00
C ILE A 59 -5.49 -13.78 5.18
N ALA A 60 -6.04 -14.51 6.16
CA ALA A 60 -5.29 -15.02 7.30
C ALA A 60 -4.12 -15.91 6.87
N ASN A 61 -4.28 -16.67 5.79
CA ASN A 61 -3.24 -17.51 5.22
C ASN A 61 -2.05 -16.73 4.58
N LEU A 62 -2.14 -15.40 4.48
CA LEU A 62 -1.02 -14.56 4.04
C LEU A 62 -0.10 -14.20 5.22
N ASP A 63 -0.52 -14.46 6.46
CA ASP A 63 0.21 -14.15 7.68
C ASP A 63 1.43 -15.05 7.85
N THR A 64 2.58 -14.62 7.35
CA THR A 64 3.84 -15.37 7.50
C THR A 64 4.49 -15.20 8.86
N VAL A 65 3.99 -14.29 9.71
CA VAL A 65 4.70 -13.82 10.91
C VAL A 65 3.87 -13.94 12.18
N GLY A 66 2.75 -14.67 12.12
CA GLY A 66 1.90 -14.98 13.25
C GLY A 66 1.15 -13.78 13.82
N ILE A 67 0.89 -12.73 13.04
CA ILE A 67 0.11 -11.54 13.40
C ILE A 67 -1.23 -11.92 14.06
N THR A 68 -1.90 -12.92 13.49
CA THR A 68 -3.21 -13.43 13.93
C THR A 68 -3.17 -14.14 15.28
N GLN A 69 -1.99 -14.57 15.73
CA GLN A 69 -1.78 -15.29 16.99
C GLN A 69 -1.39 -14.37 18.14
N ILE A 70 -1.13 -13.09 17.87
CA ILE A 70 -0.69 -12.12 18.88
C ILE A 70 -1.87 -11.74 19.78
N GLY A 71 -1.84 -12.21 21.03
CA GLY A 71 -2.83 -11.87 22.05
C GLY A 71 -2.92 -10.37 22.37
N GLY A 72 -4.06 -9.92 22.91
CA GLY A 72 -4.25 -8.53 23.34
C GLY A 72 -4.24 -7.50 22.20
N SER A 73 -4.45 -7.95 20.96
CA SER A 73 -4.33 -7.14 19.76
C SER A 73 -5.58 -7.22 18.88
N LYS A 74 -5.74 -6.22 18.01
CA LYS A 74 -6.71 -6.17 16.92
C LYS A 74 -5.97 -6.29 15.60
N ILE A 75 -6.63 -6.86 14.60
CA ILE A 75 -6.13 -6.90 13.23
C ILE A 75 -6.60 -5.66 12.51
N LEU A 76 -5.64 -4.87 12.04
CA LEU A 76 -5.85 -3.84 11.04
C LEU A 76 -5.67 -4.46 9.67
N TYR A 77 -6.73 -4.50 8.87
CA TYR A 77 -6.72 -4.95 7.50
C TYR A 77 -7.10 -3.81 6.57
N ASN A 78 -6.33 -3.61 5.50
CA ASN A 78 -6.68 -2.65 4.45
C ASN A 78 -6.37 -3.23 3.07
N LYS A 79 -7.27 -3.01 2.12
CA LYS A 79 -7.00 -3.21 0.68
C LYS A 79 -7.09 -1.87 -0.03
N VAL A 80 -6.17 -1.58 -0.94
CA VAL A 80 -6.16 -0.36 -1.77
C VAL A 80 -5.95 -0.76 -3.22
N ALA A 81 -6.70 -0.14 -4.14
CA ALA A 81 -6.57 -0.32 -5.57
C ALA A 81 -6.60 1.03 -6.31
N TYR A 82 -5.65 1.23 -7.22
CA TYR A 82 -5.59 2.42 -8.07
C TYR A 82 -4.80 2.18 -9.35
N ILE A 83 -5.03 3.01 -10.37
CA ILE A 83 -4.27 2.98 -11.62
C ILE A 83 -3.23 4.10 -11.64
N ILE A 84 -2.06 3.77 -12.19
CA ILE A 84 -0.98 4.71 -12.47
C ILE A 84 -0.56 4.61 -13.94
N LYS A 85 -0.29 5.77 -14.56
CA LYS A 85 0.23 5.88 -15.93
C LYS A 85 1.75 5.67 -15.98
N LYS A 86 2.19 4.51 -15.50
CA LYS A 86 3.57 4.02 -15.62
C LYS A 86 3.48 2.54 -16.02
N PRO A 87 4.40 2.06 -16.86
CA PRO A 87 4.46 0.66 -17.23
C PRO A 87 4.87 -0.20 -16.02
N VAL A 88 4.50 -1.48 -15.99
CA VAL A 88 4.74 -2.35 -14.83
C VAL A 88 6.22 -2.48 -14.47
N GLN A 89 7.12 -2.35 -15.46
CA GLN A 89 8.58 -2.37 -15.29
C GLN A 89 9.13 -1.19 -14.48
N PHE A 90 8.32 -0.14 -14.27
CA PHE A 90 8.62 0.92 -13.30
C PHE A 90 8.73 0.37 -11.86
N PHE A 91 7.93 -0.65 -11.54
CA PHE A 91 7.91 -1.33 -10.25
C PHE A 91 8.88 -2.51 -10.24
N ASN A 92 10.17 -2.19 -10.14
CA ASN A 92 11.25 -3.19 -10.24
C ASN A 92 12.06 -3.32 -8.94
N TYR A 93 13.04 -4.22 -8.95
CA TYR A 93 13.93 -4.49 -7.81
C TYR A 93 14.63 -3.24 -7.23
N GLN A 94 14.90 -2.20 -8.02
CA GLN A 94 15.53 -0.98 -7.51
C GLN A 94 14.61 -0.22 -6.54
N GLN A 95 13.28 -0.34 -6.69
CA GLN A 95 12.30 0.26 -5.79
C GLN A 95 12.43 -0.25 -4.35
N ILE A 96 12.96 -1.46 -4.16
CA ILE A 96 13.07 -2.09 -2.84
C ILE A 96 14.50 -2.05 -2.26
N THR A 97 15.50 -1.61 -3.03
CA THR A 97 16.91 -1.59 -2.60
C THR A 97 17.49 -0.17 -2.52
N ASN A 98 16.91 0.78 -3.24
CA ASN A 98 17.38 2.16 -3.29
C ASN A 98 16.82 2.98 -2.12
N LEU A 99 17.70 3.34 -1.18
CA LEU A 99 17.33 4.14 0.00
C LEU A 99 16.69 5.49 -0.36
N ASN A 100 17.16 6.15 -1.42
CA ASN A 100 16.62 7.46 -1.82
C ASN A 100 15.19 7.33 -2.31
N GLU A 101 14.88 6.25 -3.02
CA GLU A 101 13.54 5.96 -3.50
C GLU A 101 12.59 5.66 -2.33
N ILE A 102 13.03 4.85 -1.37
CA ILE A 102 12.24 4.54 -0.18
C ILE A 102 11.99 5.81 0.65
N LYS A 103 13.00 6.68 0.82
CA LYS A 103 12.82 7.99 1.46
C LYS A 103 11.83 8.89 0.72
N ARG A 104 11.88 8.87 -0.62
CA ARG A 104 10.96 9.63 -1.46
C ARG A 104 9.51 9.18 -1.25
N LEU A 105 9.27 7.88 -1.16
CA LEU A 105 7.94 7.29 -0.91
C LEU A 105 7.47 7.43 0.54
N MET A 106 8.38 7.70 1.49
CA MET A 106 8.08 7.84 2.92
C MET A 106 8.57 9.19 3.47
N PRO A 107 8.10 10.34 2.94
CA PRO A 107 8.66 11.66 3.24
C PRO A 107 8.47 12.10 4.70
N HIS A 108 7.54 11.48 5.43
CA HIS A 108 7.27 11.76 6.83
C HIS A 108 8.13 10.93 7.80
N ALA A 109 8.87 9.96 7.28
CA ALA A 109 9.69 9.06 8.07
C ALA A 109 11.19 9.29 7.84
N LYS A 110 11.97 9.16 8.91
CA LYS A 110 13.41 8.97 8.82
C LYS A 110 13.68 7.51 8.52
N VAL A 111 14.21 7.26 7.31
CA VAL A 111 14.60 5.92 6.84
C VAL A 111 16.13 5.80 6.85
N SER A 112 16.64 4.72 7.42
CA SER A 112 18.06 4.33 7.35
C SER A 112 18.18 2.89 6.87
N LYS A 113 19.14 2.63 5.98
CA LYS A 113 19.43 1.30 5.45
C LYS A 113 20.15 0.45 6.50
N ILE A 114 19.71 -0.79 6.69
CA ILE A 114 20.35 -1.80 7.56
C ILE A 114 21.12 -2.79 6.69
N SER A 115 20.44 -3.35 5.69
CA SER A 115 20.98 -4.30 4.71
C SER A 115 20.57 -3.89 3.30
N GLU A 116 20.88 -4.67 2.28
CA GLU A 116 20.44 -4.42 0.91
C GLU A 116 18.91 -4.20 0.80
N ARG A 117 18.14 -4.99 1.56
CA ARG A 117 16.67 -5.07 1.50
C ARG A 117 15.98 -4.78 2.84
N SER A 118 16.74 -4.39 3.86
CA SER A 118 16.25 -4.11 5.21
C SER A 118 16.45 -2.65 5.58
N PHE A 119 15.42 -2.01 6.11
CA PHE A 119 15.41 -0.60 6.46
C PHE A 119 14.84 -0.38 7.85
N LYS A 120 15.45 0.51 8.61
CA LYS A 120 14.86 1.06 9.83
C LYS A 120 14.06 2.30 9.46
N VAL A 121 12.79 2.31 9.80
CA VAL A 121 11.86 3.43 9.60
C VAL A 121 11.55 4.03 10.96
N SER A 122 11.47 5.36 11.05
CA SER A 122 11.11 6.05 12.29
C SER A 122 10.37 7.37 12.04
N THR A 123 9.34 7.65 12.83
CA THR A 123 8.58 8.90 12.82
C THR A 123 8.68 9.58 14.19
N LYS A 124 8.61 10.92 14.20
CA LYS A 124 8.61 11.73 15.43
C LYS A 124 7.18 12.12 15.82
N GLY A 125 7.00 12.52 17.08
CA GLY A 125 5.75 13.09 17.59
C GLY A 125 5.03 12.19 18.60
N LEU A 126 3.85 12.63 19.05
CA LEU A 126 3.04 11.91 20.05
C LEU A 126 2.70 10.48 19.60
N PHE A 127 2.53 10.29 18.29
CA PHE A 127 2.28 9.01 17.63
C PHE A 127 3.51 8.46 16.89
N GLY A 128 4.71 8.92 17.26
CA GLY A 128 5.95 8.40 16.71
C GLY A 128 6.08 6.89 16.90
N PHE A 129 6.54 6.23 15.85
CA PHE A 129 6.88 4.82 15.82
C PHE A 129 8.29 4.67 15.24
N SER A 130 8.88 3.51 15.42
CA SER A 130 9.94 3.05 14.53
C SER A 130 9.55 1.64 14.07
N TYR A 131 10.28 0.98 13.19
CA TYR A 131 10.15 -0.45 12.87
C TYR A 131 11.29 -0.88 11.97
N ILE A 132 11.48 -2.19 11.86
CA ILE A 132 12.30 -2.77 10.81
C ILE A 132 11.36 -3.18 9.67
N MET A 133 11.75 -2.80 8.45
CA MET A 133 11.06 -3.12 7.22
C MET A 133 11.99 -3.93 6.34
N ASP A 134 11.65 -5.21 6.16
CA ASP A 134 12.28 -6.07 5.18
C ASP A 134 11.43 -6.13 3.93
N MET A 135 12.09 -6.11 2.77
CA MET A 135 11.43 -6.06 1.48
C MET A 135 11.86 -7.21 0.58
N GLU A 136 10.91 -7.76 -0.14
CA GLU A 136 11.14 -8.76 -1.17
C GLU A 136 10.41 -8.36 -2.44
N TYR A 137 11.00 -8.73 -3.58
CA TYR A 137 10.47 -8.49 -4.90
C TYR A 137 10.38 -9.81 -5.64
N ASP A 138 9.23 -10.03 -6.27
CA ASP A 138 8.99 -11.22 -7.07
C ASP A 138 8.31 -10.85 -8.39
N SER A 139 8.84 -11.41 -9.48
CA SER A 139 8.36 -11.26 -10.86
C SER A 139 8.80 -12.49 -11.65
N GLU A 140 8.34 -12.61 -12.90
CA GLU A 140 8.76 -13.73 -13.75
C GLU A 140 10.27 -13.78 -14.03
N ILE A 141 10.96 -12.63 -13.97
CA ILE A 141 12.38 -12.50 -14.33
C ILE A 141 13.29 -12.55 -13.11
N VAL A 142 12.83 -11.96 -11.99
CA VAL A 142 13.63 -11.80 -10.77
C VAL A 142 12.77 -12.09 -9.57
N SER A 143 13.27 -12.95 -8.68
CA SER A 143 12.76 -13.18 -7.34
C SER A 143 13.87 -12.99 -6.31
N THR A 144 13.55 -12.32 -5.21
CA THR A 144 14.46 -12.13 -4.07
C THR A 144 13.95 -12.84 -2.82
N ALA A 145 12.78 -13.51 -2.92
CA ALA A 145 12.20 -14.25 -1.81
C ALA A 145 13.04 -15.50 -1.54
N ASN A 146 13.45 -15.69 -0.30
CA ASN A 146 14.32 -16.79 0.11
C ASN A 146 13.77 -17.60 1.28
N ASP A 147 12.60 -17.22 1.80
CA ASP A 147 11.87 -17.93 2.85
C ASP A 147 10.63 -18.62 2.23
N ALA A 148 10.44 -19.91 2.54
CA ALA A 148 9.36 -20.70 1.95
C ALA A 148 7.96 -20.18 2.31
N ALA A 149 7.77 -19.68 3.54
CA ALA A 149 6.49 -19.11 3.96
C ALA A 149 6.22 -17.80 3.22
N VAL A 150 7.26 -16.99 2.94
CA VAL A 150 7.10 -15.75 2.17
C VAL A 150 6.80 -16.04 0.70
N ILE A 151 7.50 -17.00 0.09
CA ILE A 151 7.20 -17.45 -1.29
C ILE A 151 5.74 -17.90 -1.38
N GLU A 152 5.29 -18.73 -0.44
CA GLU A 152 3.91 -19.21 -0.41
C GLU A 152 2.90 -18.06 -0.23
N ALA A 153 3.18 -17.09 0.63
CA ALA A 153 2.32 -15.92 0.81
C ALA A 153 2.25 -15.05 -0.44
N ILE A 154 3.37 -14.85 -1.16
CA ILE A 154 3.40 -14.15 -2.44
C ILE A 154 2.53 -14.88 -3.48
N ASP A 155 2.68 -16.20 -3.59
CA ASP A 155 1.90 -17.02 -4.53
C ASP A 155 0.40 -17.01 -4.22
N ARG A 156 0.03 -17.06 -2.93
CA ARG A 156 -1.37 -16.92 -2.49
C ARG A 156 -1.90 -15.52 -2.79
N ALA A 157 -1.12 -14.47 -2.51
CA ALA A 157 -1.53 -13.09 -2.73
C ALA A 157 -1.77 -12.79 -4.22
N ARG A 158 -0.97 -13.36 -5.13
CA ARG A 158 -1.17 -13.23 -6.58
C ARG A 158 -2.55 -13.68 -7.05
N ARG A 159 -3.21 -14.57 -6.31
CA ARG A 159 -4.53 -15.15 -6.65
C ARG A 159 -5.68 -14.51 -5.88
N LEU A 160 -5.40 -13.69 -4.87
CA LEU A 160 -6.40 -13.13 -3.96
C LEU A 160 -7.38 -12.16 -4.64
N ASP A 161 -6.97 -11.52 -5.75
CA ASP A 161 -7.83 -10.58 -6.48
C ASP A 161 -8.73 -11.27 -7.55
N GLY A 162 -8.84 -12.60 -7.52
CA GLY A 162 -9.82 -13.35 -8.30
C GLY A 162 -9.64 -13.19 -9.82
N THR A 163 -10.58 -12.48 -10.46
CA THR A 163 -10.74 -12.42 -11.93
C THR A 163 -9.64 -11.64 -12.65
N LEU A 164 -8.72 -11.00 -11.94
CA LEU A 164 -7.63 -10.23 -12.54
C LEU A 164 -6.52 -11.10 -13.11
N GLY A 165 -6.52 -12.40 -12.80
CA GLY A 165 -5.42 -13.29 -13.13
C GLY A 165 -4.22 -13.10 -12.22
N GLN A 166 -3.05 -13.49 -12.69
CA GLN A 166 -1.80 -13.45 -11.94
C GLN A 166 -1.15 -12.07 -12.06
N ALA A 167 -0.65 -11.52 -10.94
CA ALA A 167 0.11 -10.27 -10.96
C ALA A 167 1.49 -10.45 -11.59
N ASP A 168 1.89 -9.51 -12.46
CA ASP A 168 3.19 -9.49 -13.15
C ASP A 168 4.37 -9.30 -12.20
N SER A 169 4.18 -8.49 -11.15
CA SER A 169 5.14 -8.36 -10.07
C SER A 169 4.47 -8.17 -8.72
N THR A 170 5.19 -8.52 -7.65
CA THR A 170 4.76 -8.36 -6.27
C THR A 170 5.92 -7.84 -5.43
N ILE A 171 5.64 -6.80 -4.64
CA ILE A 171 6.52 -6.35 -3.56
C ILE A 171 5.92 -6.84 -2.25
N TYR A 172 6.64 -7.73 -1.56
CA TYR A 172 6.34 -8.15 -0.21
C TYR A 172 7.09 -7.26 0.77
N ARG A 173 6.42 -6.76 1.80
CA ARG A 173 7.04 -6.03 2.89
C ARG A 173 6.68 -6.69 4.19
N HIS A 174 7.70 -7.04 4.95
CA HIS A 174 7.56 -7.49 6.32
C HIS A 174 7.94 -6.33 7.26
N ILE A 175 7.01 -5.97 8.13
CA ILE A 175 7.19 -4.98 9.19
C ILE A 175 7.22 -5.78 10.49
N HIS A 176 8.41 -6.05 11.01
CA HIS A 176 8.58 -6.68 12.31
C HIS A 176 9.28 -5.74 13.24
N ASP A 177 9.29 -6.16 14.50
CA ASP A 177 9.78 -5.43 15.64
C ASP A 177 9.25 -4.02 15.55
N PHE A 178 8.08 -3.66 16.11
CA PHE A 178 8.02 -2.34 16.75
C PHE A 178 6.68 -1.78 17.22
N SER A 179 6.92 -0.84 18.14
CA SER A 179 6.21 0.38 18.49
C SER A 179 5.29 0.19 19.67
N LYS A 180 4.93 1.32 20.31
CA LYS A 180 3.89 1.25 21.33
C LYS A 180 2.54 0.82 20.75
N TYR A 181 2.32 0.95 19.45
CA TYR A 181 1.01 0.82 18.80
C TYR A 181 0.79 -0.50 18.05
N SER A 182 1.79 -0.90 17.26
CA SER A 182 1.76 -2.13 16.45
C SER A 182 2.68 -3.19 17.06
N ASN A 183 2.50 -4.44 16.66
CA ASN A 183 3.41 -5.54 17.00
C ASN A 183 4.19 -5.98 15.77
N ALA A 184 3.47 -6.25 14.67
CA ALA A 184 4.00 -6.67 13.40
C ALA A 184 2.98 -6.37 12.29
N GLY A 185 3.42 -6.40 11.04
CA GLY A 185 2.60 -6.19 9.87
C GLY A 185 3.23 -6.76 8.61
N ILE A 186 2.38 -7.06 7.63
CA ILE A 186 2.78 -7.44 6.29
C ILE A 186 2.04 -6.56 5.29
N SER A 187 2.72 -6.25 4.19
CA SER A 187 2.18 -5.45 3.09
C SER A 187 2.55 -6.12 1.77
N LEU A 188 1.53 -6.51 1.03
CA LEU A 188 1.63 -7.12 -0.30
C LEU A 188 1.18 -6.11 -1.34
N THR A 189 2.08 -5.62 -2.18
CA THR A 189 1.72 -4.75 -3.32
C THR A 189 1.90 -5.51 -4.61
N ARG A 190 0.80 -5.71 -5.33
CA ARG A 190 0.71 -6.43 -6.59
C ARG A 190 0.54 -5.46 -7.74
N HIS A 191 1.24 -5.71 -8.84
CA HIS A 191 1.21 -4.87 -10.03
C HIS A 191 0.71 -5.70 -11.21
N TYR A 192 -0.31 -5.18 -11.89
CA TYR A 192 -0.91 -5.79 -13.07
C TYR A 192 -0.72 -4.85 -14.25
N ASP A 193 -0.10 -5.34 -15.32
CA ASP A 193 -0.03 -4.62 -16.59
C ASP A 193 -1.42 -4.53 -17.22
N LEU A 194 -1.84 -3.32 -17.59
CA LEU A 194 -3.12 -3.11 -18.24
C LEU A 194 -3.00 -3.08 -19.77
N ASN A 195 -1.92 -2.48 -20.27
CA ASN A 195 -1.74 -2.20 -21.69
C ASN A 195 -0.30 -1.85 -22.10
N GLY A 196 0.69 -2.13 -21.25
CA GLY A 196 2.09 -1.78 -21.45
C GLY A 196 2.45 -0.34 -21.07
N GLU A 197 1.47 0.53 -20.79
CA GLU A 197 1.70 1.95 -20.43
C GLU A 197 1.16 2.32 -19.04
N ALA A 198 0.19 1.55 -18.54
CA ALA A 198 -0.45 1.76 -17.26
C ALA A 198 -0.46 0.49 -16.41
N THR A 199 -0.37 0.68 -15.10
CA THR A 199 -0.35 -0.39 -14.12
C THR A 199 -1.53 -0.24 -13.17
N LEU A 200 -2.26 -1.32 -12.93
CA LEU A 200 -3.12 -1.43 -11.75
C LEU A 200 -2.26 -1.84 -10.56
N VAL A 201 -2.30 -1.05 -9.50
CA VAL A 201 -1.61 -1.34 -8.24
C VAL A 201 -2.64 -1.76 -7.21
N VAL A 202 -2.43 -2.93 -6.60
CA VAL A 202 -3.28 -3.44 -5.52
C VAL A 202 -2.44 -3.76 -4.30
N THR A 203 -2.65 -3.01 -3.22
CA THR A 203 -1.95 -3.21 -1.94
C THR A 203 -2.88 -3.81 -0.90
N THR A 204 -2.45 -4.90 -0.28
CA THR A 204 -3.10 -5.51 0.89
C THR A 204 -2.18 -5.38 2.09
N ASN A 205 -2.68 -4.79 3.17
CA ASN A 205 -1.97 -4.64 4.43
C ASN A 205 -2.69 -5.43 5.52
N ILE A 206 -1.93 -6.21 6.29
CA ILE A 206 -2.41 -6.91 7.49
C ILE A 206 -1.46 -6.53 8.62
N SER A 207 -1.97 -6.06 9.76
CA SER A 207 -1.13 -5.64 10.88
C SER A 207 -1.80 -5.93 12.21
N SER A 208 -0.99 -6.22 13.23
CA SER A 208 -1.44 -6.42 14.61
C SER A 208 -1.25 -5.11 15.36
N VAL A 209 -2.36 -4.49 15.78
CA VAL A 209 -2.38 -3.26 16.56
C VAL A 209 -2.81 -3.60 17.99
N LYS A 210 -2.05 -3.15 19.00
CA LYS A 210 -2.40 -3.41 20.40
C LYS A 210 -3.78 -2.82 20.71
N ALA A 211 -4.64 -3.58 21.38
CA ALA A 211 -6.07 -3.25 21.53
C ALA A 211 -6.32 -1.85 22.11
N MET A 212 -5.49 -1.40 23.06
CA MET A 212 -5.61 -0.06 23.67
C MET A 212 -5.36 1.12 22.70
N PHE A 213 -4.74 0.86 21.55
CA PHE A 213 -4.44 1.85 20.52
C PHE A 213 -5.23 1.63 19.22
N ALA A 214 -6.06 0.60 19.19
CA ALA A 214 -6.94 0.24 18.07
C ALA A 214 -8.17 1.18 18.03
N ILE A 215 -7.92 2.47 17.82
CA ILE A 215 -8.94 3.52 17.77
C ILE A 215 -9.17 3.91 16.31
N GLU A 216 -10.23 3.39 15.70
CA GLU A 216 -10.53 3.57 14.27
C GLU A 216 -10.56 5.05 13.85
N SER A 217 -11.18 5.92 14.66
CA SER A 217 -11.30 7.35 14.37
C SER A 217 -9.95 8.09 14.32
N ILE A 218 -8.87 7.48 14.81
CA ILE A 218 -7.50 8.01 14.74
C ILE A 218 -6.73 7.36 13.59
N ILE A 219 -6.85 6.04 13.45
CA ILE A 219 -6.06 5.27 12.48
C ILE A 219 -6.55 5.52 11.06
N LYS A 220 -7.87 5.47 10.81
CA LYS A 220 -8.44 5.54 9.47
C LYS A 220 -8.11 6.85 8.74
N PRO A 221 -8.26 8.05 9.33
CA PRO A 221 -7.89 9.29 8.64
C PRO A 221 -6.38 9.37 8.32
N SER A 222 -5.54 8.86 9.21
CA SER A 222 -4.08 8.80 8.99
C SER A 222 -3.74 7.90 7.81
N PHE A 223 -4.35 6.70 7.76
CA PHE A 223 -4.23 5.76 6.65
C PHE A 223 -4.67 6.37 5.31
N THR A 224 -5.84 7.02 5.27
CA THR A 224 -6.35 7.65 4.03
C THR A 224 -5.35 8.68 3.50
N LYS A 225 -4.84 9.56 4.38
CA LYS A 225 -3.89 10.61 3.99
C LYS A 225 -2.54 10.05 3.55
N GLU A 226 -2.03 9.03 4.24
CA GLU A 226 -0.80 8.35 3.85
C GLU A 226 -0.94 7.67 2.49
N THR A 227 -2.09 7.05 2.22
CA THR A 227 -2.42 6.42 0.95
C THR A 227 -2.47 7.44 -0.19
N GLU A 228 -3.19 8.54 -0.02
CA GLU A 228 -3.22 9.63 -1.01
C GLU A 228 -1.81 10.13 -1.33
N THR A 229 -1.02 10.38 -0.28
CA THR A 229 0.36 10.85 -0.42
C THR A 229 1.22 9.86 -1.20
N MET A 230 1.13 8.57 -0.88
CA MET A 230 1.89 7.51 -1.57
C MET A 230 1.49 7.42 -3.05
N VAL A 231 0.19 7.45 -3.36
CA VAL A 231 -0.31 7.40 -4.73
C VAL A 231 0.20 8.61 -5.53
N ASP A 232 0.11 9.82 -4.95
CA ASP A 232 0.59 11.04 -5.60
C ASP A 232 2.10 11.04 -5.81
N LEU A 233 2.88 10.50 -4.87
CA LEU A 233 4.32 10.34 -5.03
C LEU A 233 4.67 9.33 -6.10
N THR A 234 3.90 8.26 -6.23
CA THR A 234 4.16 7.24 -7.26
C THR A 234 3.83 7.78 -8.65
N ARG A 235 2.76 8.60 -8.76
CA ARG A 235 2.32 9.23 -10.04
C ARG A 235 3.35 10.19 -10.64
N LYS A 236 4.16 10.86 -9.83
CA LYS A 236 5.22 11.79 -10.28
C LYS A 236 6.42 10.99 -10.78
#